data_AF-A0A2V2ZHX2-F1
#
_entry.id   AF-A0A2V2ZHX2-F1
#
_cell.length_a   1.000
_cell.length_b   1.000
_cell.length_c   1.000
_cell.angle_alpha   90.00
_cell.angle_beta   90.00
_cell.angle_gamma   90.00
#
_symmetry.space_group_name_H-M   'P 1'
#
loop_
_entity.id
_entity.type
_entity.pdbx_description
1 polymer ?
#
loop_
_entity_poly.entity_id
_entity_poly.type
_entity_poly.pdbx_seq_one_letter_code
_entity_poly.pdbx_strand_id
1 'polypeptide(L)'
;MFKKFFGKNYTVADFWIWFEKNSQDYYQLKEEKLNSLFNKLDKQLSKINEDLAFEFSADLIDGNREFIISADGILSAFPDVIDLVEKAPQLDSFKIIAFRQKGDIDDISTIEFEDIKLGPDDVYFTYRKNGDTLDIVLYLRGYDSDFEEWENAAFILLDTIIGEYDVATKIGNIDMLPYKESPNLKPIIELPSLIDKEVTGISL
;
A
#
# COMPACT_ATOMS: atom_id res chain seq x y z
N MET A 1 -30.75 -36.04 5.34
CA MET A 1 -29.61 -36.00 6.27
C MET A 1 -28.39 -35.51 5.50
N PHE A 2 -28.21 -34.19 5.43
CA PHE A 2 -27.08 -33.60 4.72
C PHE A 2 -25.88 -33.56 5.66
N LYS A 3 -24.82 -34.31 5.33
CA LYS A 3 -23.54 -34.22 6.03
C LYS A 3 -22.91 -32.87 5.67
N LYS A 4 -22.87 -31.93 6.62
CA LYS A 4 -21.97 -30.77 6.56
C LYS A 4 -20.55 -31.31 6.60
N PHE A 5 -19.83 -31.19 5.49
CA PHE A 5 -18.38 -31.30 5.49
C PHE A 5 -17.84 -30.02 6.12
N PHE A 6 -17.38 -30.10 7.37
CA PHE A 6 -16.52 -29.08 7.95
C PHE A 6 -15.14 -29.23 7.30
N GLY A 7 -14.92 -28.53 6.19
CA GLY A 7 -13.57 -28.26 5.72
C GLY A 7 -12.84 -27.46 6.80
N LYS A 8 -11.58 -27.78 7.06
CA LYS A 8 -10.73 -26.97 7.96
C LYS A 8 -10.71 -25.54 7.40
N ASN A 9 -11.16 -24.57 8.17
CA ASN A 9 -10.99 -23.16 7.80
C ASN A 9 -9.49 -22.90 7.66
N TYR A 10 -9.09 -22.31 6.53
CA TYR A 10 -7.70 -21.94 6.30
C TYR A 10 -7.32 -20.81 7.26
N THR A 11 -6.23 -20.96 7.98
CA THR A 11 -5.80 -20.02 9.03
C THR A 11 -4.54 -19.28 8.63
N VAL A 12 -4.23 -18.17 9.31
CA VAL A 12 -2.93 -17.48 9.20
C VAL A 12 -1.75 -18.43 9.43
N ALA A 13 -1.87 -19.38 10.35
CA ALA A 13 -0.85 -20.41 10.55
C ALA A 13 -0.71 -21.35 9.34
N ASP A 14 -1.81 -21.72 8.67
CA ASP A 14 -1.74 -22.51 7.44
C ASP A 14 -1.08 -21.71 6.30
N PHE A 15 -1.31 -20.40 6.20
CA PHE A 15 -0.61 -19.49 5.29
C PHE A 15 0.90 -19.50 5.51
N TRP A 16 1.34 -19.27 6.75
CA TRP A 16 2.77 -19.19 7.04
C TRP A 16 3.49 -20.54 6.87
N ILE A 17 2.85 -21.66 7.24
CA ILE A 17 3.39 -23.01 6.95
C ILE A 17 3.56 -23.23 5.44
N TRP A 18 2.63 -22.71 4.64
CA TRP A 18 2.75 -22.78 3.19
C TRP A 18 3.84 -21.84 2.69
N PHE A 19 3.90 -20.59 3.15
CA PHE A 19 4.89 -19.60 2.70
C PHE A 19 6.31 -20.07 3.01
N GLU A 20 6.58 -20.54 4.22
CA GLU A 20 7.89 -21.05 4.64
C GLU A 20 8.41 -22.14 3.70
N LYS A 21 7.55 -23.09 3.30
CA LYS A 21 7.90 -24.16 2.35
C LYS A 21 8.22 -23.68 0.95
N ASN A 22 7.73 -22.51 0.56
CA ASN A 22 7.91 -21.92 -0.78
C ASN A 22 8.83 -20.69 -0.76
N SER A 23 9.29 -20.27 0.43
CA SER A 23 10.00 -19.01 0.68
C SER A 23 11.23 -18.82 -0.20
N GLN A 24 11.96 -19.89 -0.50
CA GLN A 24 13.15 -19.80 -1.35
C GLN A 24 12.85 -19.32 -2.78
N ASP A 25 11.69 -19.67 -3.35
CA ASP A 25 11.29 -19.16 -4.67
C ASP A 25 10.93 -17.66 -4.59
N TYR A 26 10.29 -17.21 -3.49
CA TYR A 26 9.97 -15.79 -3.25
C TYR A 26 11.17 -14.95 -2.81
N TYR A 27 12.24 -15.57 -2.32
CA TYR A 27 13.49 -14.87 -2.06
C TYR A 27 14.23 -14.57 -3.37
N GLN A 28 14.19 -15.53 -4.31
CA GLN A 28 14.88 -15.43 -5.60
C GLN A 28 14.12 -14.63 -6.65
N LEU A 29 12.78 -14.66 -6.67
CA LEU A 29 11.91 -13.97 -7.63
C LEU A 29 12.40 -14.03 -9.08
N LYS A 30 12.74 -15.23 -9.55
CA LYS A 30 13.20 -15.41 -10.92
C LYS A 30 12.13 -14.97 -11.92
N GLU A 31 12.51 -14.11 -12.85
CA GLU A 31 11.62 -13.46 -13.82
C GLU A 31 10.74 -14.48 -14.57
N GLU A 32 11.31 -15.61 -14.99
CA GLU A 32 10.58 -16.66 -15.72
C GLU A 32 9.48 -17.35 -14.91
N LYS A 33 9.48 -17.20 -13.58
CA LYS A 33 8.48 -17.78 -12.67
C LYS A 33 7.54 -16.74 -12.07
N LEU A 34 7.82 -15.44 -12.22
CA LEU A 34 7.18 -14.36 -11.44
C LEU A 34 5.65 -14.45 -11.45
N ASN A 35 5.04 -14.48 -12.65
CA ASN A 35 3.59 -14.59 -12.80
C ASN A 35 3.02 -15.84 -12.11
N SER A 36 3.72 -16.97 -12.18
CA SER A 36 3.25 -18.21 -11.55
C SER A 36 3.37 -18.20 -10.03
N LEU A 37 4.38 -17.51 -9.50
CA LEU A 37 4.58 -17.34 -8.06
C LEU A 37 3.54 -16.38 -7.50
N PHE A 38 3.34 -15.24 -8.15
CA PHE A 38 2.40 -14.22 -7.69
C PHE A 38 0.96 -14.75 -7.73
N ASN A 39 0.56 -15.42 -8.81
CA ASN A 39 -0.74 -16.11 -8.87
C ASN A 39 -0.92 -17.20 -7.80
N LYS A 40 0.15 -17.82 -7.32
CA LYS A 40 0.08 -18.81 -6.23
C LYS A 40 -0.06 -18.12 -4.89
N LEU A 41 0.71 -17.06 -4.65
CA LEU A 41 0.68 -16.28 -3.41
C LEU A 41 -0.68 -15.62 -3.23
N ASP A 42 -1.17 -14.94 -4.26
CA ASP A 42 -2.51 -14.35 -4.34
C ASP A 42 -3.58 -15.36 -3.87
N LYS A 43 -3.65 -16.53 -4.53
CA LYS A 43 -4.57 -17.61 -4.15
C LYS A 43 -4.47 -18.12 -2.71
N GLN A 44 -3.32 -17.96 -2.05
CA GLN A 44 -3.17 -18.35 -0.65
C GLN A 44 -3.56 -17.21 0.29
N LEU A 45 -3.25 -15.98 -0.09
CA LEU A 45 -3.61 -14.77 0.64
C LEU A 45 -5.12 -14.54 0.60
N SER A 46 -5.78 -14.72 -0.55
CA SER A 46 -7.25 -14.60 -0.70
C SER A 46 -8.04 -15.63 0.13
N LYS A 47 -7.40 -16.68 0.65
CA LYS A 47 -8.05 -17.62 1.60
C LYS A 47 -8.12 -17.07 3.02
N ILE A 48 -7.29 -16.09 3.33
CA ILE A 48 -7.37 -15.31 4.57
C ILE A 48 -8.42 -14.21 4.37
N ASN A 49 -8.20 -13.35 3.38
CA ASN A 49 -9.12 -12.30 2.99
C ASN A 49 -8.85 -11.91 1.52
N GLU A 50 -9.91 -11.76 0.71
CA GLU A 50 -9.83 -11.48 -0.73
C GLU A 50 -9.34 -10.07 -1.06
N ASP A 51 -9.43 -9.14 -0.10
CA ASP A 51 -9.01 -7.74 -0.23
C ASP A 51 -7.51 -7.54 0.08
N LEU A 52 -6.76 -8.62 0.34
CA LEU A 52 -5.33 -8.53 0.65
C LEU A 52 -4.47 -8.54 -0.62
N ALA A 53 -3.51 -7.64 -0.66
CA ALA A 53 -2.50 -7.51 -1.70
C ALA A 53 -1.09 -7.76 -1.14
N PHE A 54 -0.10 -7.83 -2.03
CA PHE A 54 1.28 -7.98 -1.63
C PHE A 54 2.27 -7.33 -2.60
N GLU A 55 3.44 -6.99 -2.06
CA GLU A 55 4.60 -6.53 -2.82
C GLU A 55 5.87 -7.18 -2.30
N PHE A 56 6.88 -7.25 -3.18
CA PHE A 56 8.23 -7.63 -2.80
C PHE A 56 9.21 -6.56 -3.26
N SER A 57 10.25 -6.30 -2.48
CA SER A 57 11.36 -5.47 -2.96
C SER A 57 11.97 -6.08 -4.22
N ALA A 58 12.31 -5.26 -5.22
CA ALA A 58 12.97 -5.72 -6.43
C ALA A 58 14.37 -6.28 -6.13
N ASP A 59 15.11 -5.59 -5.26
CA ASP A 59 16.43 -5.98 -4.77
C ASP A 59 16.41 -6.45 -3.31
N LEU A 60 17.48 -7.13 -2.90
CA LEU A 60 17.70 -7.48 -1.50
C LEU A 60 18.21 -6.26 -0.73
N ILE A 61 17.59 -5.97 0.40
CA ILE A 61 17.96 -4.88 1.31
C ILE A 61 18.65 -5.52 2.51
N ASP A 62 19.94 -5.20 2.70
CA ASP A 62 20.78 -5.82 3.73
C ASP A 62 20.75 -7.35 3.73
N GLY A 63 20.66 -7.95 2.54
CA GLY A 63 20.59 -9.40 2.35
C GLY A 63 19.21 -10.02 2.57
N ASN A 64 18.18 -9.23 2.88
CA ASN A 64 16.81 -9.68 3.07
C ASN A 64 15.90 -9.22 1.93
N ARG A 65 14.90 -10.05 1.61
CA ARG A 65 13.78 -9.66 0.76
C ARG A 65 12.72 -8.98 1.62
N GLU A 66 12.29 -7.78 1.26
CA GLU A 66 11.09 -7.22 1.90
C GLU A 66 9.85 -7.87 1.28
N PHE A 67 8.94 -8.32 2.13
CA PHE A 67 7.63 -8.84 1.75
C PHE A 67 6.57 -7.99 2.45
N ILE A 68 5.93 -7.13 1.68
CA ILE A 68 4.90 -6.21 2.13
C ILE A 68 3.55 -6.88 1.92
N ILE A 69 2.73 -6.91 2.97
CA ILE A 69 1.33 -7.35 2.93
C ILE A 69 0.48 -6.08 3.06
N SER A 70 -0.41 -5.86 2.11
CA SER A 70 -1.23 -4.64 1.99
C SER A 70 -2.71 -5.01 1.93
N ALA A 71 -3.59 -4.03 2.15
CA ALA A 71 -5.03 -4.17 1.93
C ALA A 71 -5.51 -3.27 0.78
N ASP A 72 -4.58 -2.66 0.01
CA ASP A 72 -4.87 -1.76 -1.09
C ASP A 72 -5.89 -0.65 -0.73
N GLY A 73 -5.74 -0.09 0.48
CA GLY A 73 -6.63 0.94 1.01
C GLY A 73 -7.97 0.42 1.58
N ILE A 74 -8.26 -0.87 1.50
CA ILE A 74 -9.49 -1.47 2.06
C ILE A 74 -9.39 -1.58 3.58
N LEU A 75 -9.86 -0.54 4.27
CA LEU A 75 -9.75 -0.41 5.73
C LEU A 75 -10.34 -1.61 6.52
N SER A 76 -11.37 -2.27 5.99
CA SER A 76 -11.96 -3.45 6.64
C SER A 76 -11.03 -4.67 6.68
N ALA A 77 -10.03 -4.73 5.80
CA ALA A 77 -9.05 -5.81 5.73
C ALA A 77 -7.76 -5.53 6.53
N PHE A 78 -7.59 -4.32 7.07
CA PHE A 78 -6.42 -3.96 7.87
C PHE A 78 -6.17 -4.88 9.07
N PRO A 79 -7.19 -5.33 9.83
CA PRO A 79 -6.98 -6.30 10.91
C PRO A 79 -6.34 -7.61 10.44
N ASP A 80 -6.65 -8.07 9.22
CA ASP A 80 -6.08 -9.31 8.68
C ASP A 80 -4.62 -9.12 8.22
N VAL A 81 -4.26 -7.94 7.68
CA VAL A 81 -2.86 -7.57 7.41
C VAL A 81 -2.05 -7.61 8.71
N ILE A 82 -2.54 -6.94 9.75
CA ILE A 82 -1.87 -6.89 11.06
C ILE A 82 -1.71 -8.30 11.64
N ASP A 83 -2.79 -9.10 11.64
CA ASP A 83 -2.76 -10.47 12.17
C ASP A 83 -1.79 -11.38 11.42
N LEU A 84 -1.68 -11.22 10.09
CA LEU A 84 -0.72 -11.95 9.27
C LEU A 84 0.72 -11.60 9.66
N VAL A 85 1.05 -10.31 9.71
CA VAL A 85 2.41 -9.84 9.99
C VAL A 85 2.83 -10.15 11.43
N GLU A 86 1.95 -9.95 12.41
CA GLU A 86 2.22 -10.26 13.82
C GLU A 86 2.47 -11.77 14.08
N LYS A 87 1.84 -12.63 13.28
CA LYS A 87 1.99 -14.09 13.38
C LYS A 87 3.04 -14.66 12.42
N ALA A 88 3.78 -13.81 11.72
CA ALA A 88 4.85 -14.26 10.84
C ALA A 88 5.89 -15.08 11.63
N PRO A 89 6.27 -16.27 11.17
CA PRO A 89 7.37 -17.01 11.78
C PRO A 89 8.69 -16.27 11.52
N GLN A 90 9.73 -16.63 12.27
CA GLN A 90 11.07 -16.14 11.97
C GLN A 90 11.52 -16.67 10.60
N LEU A 91 11.77 -15.76 9.66
CA LEU A 91 12.23 -16.04 8.31
C LEU A 91 13.52 -15.25 8.07
N ASP A 92 14.68 -15.86 8.30
CA ASP A 92 15.99 -15.17 8.32
C ASP A 92 16.38 -14.47 7.00
N SER A 93 15.65 -14.71 5.89
CA SER A 93 15.88 -14.10 4.58
C SER A 93 14.80 -13.09 4.18
N PHE A 94 13.85 -12.81 5.07
CA PHE A 94 12.71 -11.93 4.81
C PHE A 94 12.53 -10.91 5.92
N LYS A 95 12.15 -9.71 5.50
CA LYS A 95 11.56 -8.70 6.38
C LYS A 95 10.08 -8.59 6.02
N ILE A 96 9.21 -9.04 6.91
CA ILE A 96 7.76 -9.00 6.74
C ILE A 96 7.26 -7.64 7.21
N ILE A 97 6.50 -6.95 6.36
CA ILE A 97 6.10 -5.56 6.58
C ILE A 97 4.58 -5.46 6.37
N ALA A 98 3.89 -4.80 7.31
CA ALA A 98 2.48 -4.47 7.17
C ALA A 98 2.33 -3.13 6.46
N PHE A 99 1.52 -3.09 5.41
CA PHE A 99 1.19 -1.91 4.59
C PHE A 99 2.38 -1.31 3.84
N ARG A 100 2.08 -0.59 2.75
CA ARG A 100 3.10 0.22 2.06
C ARG A 100 3.60 1.31 3.03
N GLN A 101 4.92 1.35 3.22
CA GLN A 101 5.57 2.30 4.12
C GLN A 101 5.83 3.62 3.39
N LYS A 102 5.75 4.74 4.13
CA LYS A 102 6.21 6.02 3.61
C LYS A 102 7.70 5.96 3.27
N GLY A 103 8.08 6.49 2.12
CA GLY A 103 9.45 6.67 1.70
C GLY A 103 10.15 7.82 2.44
N ASP A 104 11.46 7.92 2.27
CA ASP A 104 12.18 9.13 2.64
C ASP A 104 11.81 10.24 1.66
N ILE A 105 11.36 11.39 2.18
CA ILE A 105 10.83 12.49 1.39
C ILE A 105 11.87 13.05 0.40
N ASP A 106 13.15 12.96 0.74
CA ASP A 106 14.26 13.40 -0.09
C ASP A 106 14.56 12.43 -1.25
N ASP A 107 14.06 11.19 -1.17
CA ASP A 107 14.29 10.10 -2.13
C ASP A 107 13.04 9.73 -2.94
N ILE A 108 11.90 10.40 -2.75
CA ILE A 108 10.68 10.11 -3.52
C ILE A 108 10.87 10.53 -4.98
N SER A 109 11.06 9.53 -5.84
CA SER A 109 11.15 9.72 -7.28
C SER A 109 9.77 9.80 -7.96
N THR A 110 9.77 10.25 -9.21
CA THR A 110 8.63 10.11 -10.11
C THR A 110 8.18 8.66 -10.20
N ILE A 111 6.89 8.41 -10.00
CA ILE A 111 6.28 7.12 -10.27
C ILE A 111 5.96 7.00 -11.77
N GLU A 112 6.11 5.80 -12.31
CA GLU A 112 5.68 5.46 -13.67
C GLU A 112 4.57 4.41 -13.57
N PHE A 113 3.37 4.75 -14.02
CA PHE A 113 2.22 3.87 -14.02
C PHE A 113 1.51 3.96 -15.37
N GLU A 114 1.55 2.87 -16.14
CA GLU A 114 1.14 2.87 -17.55
C GLU A 114 1.87 3.99 -18.33
N ASP A 115 1.13 4.89 -18.98
CA ASP A 115 1.68 6.05 -19.70
C ASP A 115 1.82 7.31 -18.82
N ILE A 116 1.50 7.22 -17.53
CA ILE A 116 1.52 8.35 -16.60
C ILE A 116 2.87 8.41 -15.87
N LYS A 117 3.46 9.60 -15.88
CA LYS A 117 4.61 9.94 -15.04
C LYS A 117 4.17 11.02 -14.05
N LEU A 118 4.24 10.71 -12.77
CA LEU A 118 3.78 11.61 -11.72
C LEU A 118 4.85 11.71 -10.63
N GLY A 119 5.44 12.89 -10.46
CA GLY A 119 6.37 13.17 -9.36
C GLY A 119 5.76 14.06 -8.29
N PRO A 120 6.42 14.20 -7.12
CA PRO A 120 6.01 15.15 -6.10
C PRO A 120 5.89 16.60 -6.62
N ASP A 121 6.74 17.00 -7.56
CA ASP A 121 6.73 18.34 -8.17
C ASP A 121 5.49 18.62 -9.06
N ASP A 122 4.79 17.55 -9.45
CA ASP A 122 3.58 17.60 -10.27
C ASP A 122 2.29 17.67 -9.45
N VAL A 123 2.37 17.45 -8.13
CA VAL A 123 1.20 17.35 -7.26
C VAL A 123 1.22 18.43 -6.18
N TYR A 124 0.10 19.14 -6.13
CA TYR A 124 -0.17 20.16 -5.12
C TYR A 124 -1.47 19.82 -4.43
N PHE A 125 -1.71 20.40 -3.25
CA PHE A 125 -2.95 20.16 -2.54
C PHE A 125 -3.48 21.39 -1.81
N THR A 126 -4.79 21.35 -1.56
CA THR A 126 -5.41 22.11 -0.48
C THR A 126 -6.05 21.13 0.49
N TYR A 127 -6.34 21.58 1.71
CA TYR A 127 -6.91 20.71 2.73
C TYR A 127 -7.90 21.45 3.61
N ARG A 128 -8.75 20.67 4.27
CA ARG A 128 -9.63 21.11 5.36
C ARG A 128 -9.65 20.04 6.43
N LYS A 129 -9.48 20.45 7.68
CA LYS A 129 -9.67 19.53 8.82
C LYS A 129 -11.14 19.13 8.94
N ASN A 130 -11.38 17.83 9.08
CA ASN A 130 -12.70 17.23 9.22
C ASN A 130 -12.70 16.24 10.39
N GLY A 131 -12.96 16.74 11.60
CA GLY A 131 -12.80 15.93 12.81
C GLY A 131 -11.34 15.51 13.01
N ASP A 132 -11.12 14.19 13.02
CA ASP A 132 -9.81 13.57 13.21
C ASP A 132 -9.09 13.23 11.90
N THR A 133 -9.65 13.62 10.75
CA THR A 133 -9.02 13.42 9.43
C THR A 133 -8.83 14.75 8.69
N LEU A 134 -8.08 14.69 7.59
CA LEU A 134 -7.94 15.78 6.62
C LEU A 134 -8.65 15.42 5.33
N ASP A 135 -9.66 16.21 4.94
CA ASP A 135 -10.13 16.18 3.56
C ASP A 135 -9.11 16.93 2.70
N ILE A 136 -8.70 16.35 1.56
CA ILE A 136 -7.73 16.95 0.64
C ILE A 136 -8.29 17.04 -0.78
N VAL A 137 -7.84 18.05 -1.51
CA VAL A 137 -8.02 18.15 -2.96
C VAL A 137 -6.65 18.15 -3.58
N LEU A 138 -6.34 17.13 -4.40
CA LEU A 138 -5.12 17.03 -5.18
C LEU A 138 -5.26 17.79 -6.49
N TYR A 139 -4.22 18.54 -6.84
CA TYR A 139 -4.10 19.31 -8.06
C TYR A 139 -2.90 18.79 -8.84
N LEU A 140 -3.15 18.00 -9.89
CA LEU A 140 -2.09 17.29 -10.61
C LEU A 140 -1.83 17.90 -11.98
N ARG A 141 -0.56 18.06 -12.34
CA ARG A 141 -0.15 18.49 -13.69
C ARG A 141 -0.46 17.40 -14.69
N GLY A 142 -1.14 17.76 -15.78
CA GLY A 142 -1.51 16.82 -16.83
C GLY A 142 -2.72 15.93 -16.53
N TYR A 143 -3.33 16.06 -15.34
CA TYR A 143 -4.49 15.25 -14.94
C TYR A 143 -5.60 15.26 -15.98
N ASP A 144 -6.01 14.06 -16.35
CA ASP A 144 -7.15 13.82 -17.24
C ASP A 144 -8.16 12.92 -16.50
N SER A 145 -9.30 13.50 -16.13
CA SER A 145 -10.34 12.83 -15.35
C SER A 145 -11.09 11.76 -16.14
N ASP A 146 -10.89 11.67 -17.45
CA ASP A 146 -11.49 10.63 -18.28
C ASP A 146 -10.72 9.29 -18.16
N PHE A 147 -9.58 9.26 -17.47
CA PHE A 147 -8.69 8.11 -17.32
C PHE A 147 -8.50 7.72 -15.85
N GLU A 148 -9.02 6.55 -15.46
CA GLU A 148 -8.95 6.01 -14.09
C GLU A 148 -7.50 5.78 -13.63
N GLU A 149 -6.56 5.60 -14.56
CA GLU A 149 -5.14 5.39 -14.28
C GLU A 149 -4.50 6.54 -13.49
N TRP A 150 -5.04 7.77 -13.64
CA TRP A 150 -4.56 8.91 -12.86
C TRP A 150 -4.89 8.80 -11.38
N GLU A 151 -6.05 8.26 -11.04
CA GLU A 151 -6.42 8.05 -9.64
C GLU A 151 -5.47 7.04 -9.01
N ASN A 152 -5.23 5.91 -9.69
CA ASN A 152 -4.29 4.89 -9.25
C ASN A 152 -2.88 5.45 -9.07
N ALA A 153 -2.36 6.20 -10.04
CA ALA A 153 -1.07 6.87 -9.93
C ALA A 153 -1.02 7.84 -8.73
N ALA A 154 -2.06 8.65 -8.53
CA ALA A 154 -2.13 9.57 -7.40
C ALA A 154 -2.13 8.83 -6.04
N PHE A 155 -2.85 7.72 -5.92
CA PHE A 155 -2.85 6.88 -4.71
C PHE A 155 -1.49 6.22 -4.47
N ILE A 156 -0.82 5.69 -5.50
CA ILE A 156 0.53 5.14 -5.38
C ILE A 156 1.51 6.21 -4.86
N LEU A 157 1.44 7.44 -5.40
CA LEU A 157 2.28 8.53 -4.94
C LEU A 157 1.94 8.93 -3.49
N LEU A 158 0.66 8.99 -3.13
CA LEU A 158 0.23 9.28 -1.76
C LEU A 158 0.75 8.24 -0.76
N ASP A 159 0.60 6.96 -1.06
CA ASP A 159 1.13 5.87 -0.23
C ASP A 159 2.65 5.98 -0.09
N THR A 160 3.35 6.40 -1.15
CA THR A 160 4.80 6.64 -1.08
C THR A 160 5.15 7.82 -0.16
N ILE A 161 4.33 8.87 -0.11
CA ILE A 161 4.60 10.09 0.66
C ILE A 161 4.25 9.93 2.14
N ILE A 162 3.11 9.32 2.47
CA ILE A 162 2.62 9.24 3.85
C ILE A 162 2.40 7.82 4.36
N GLY A 163 2.45 6.81 3.50
CA GLY A 163 2.19 5.40 3.84
C GLY A 163 0.71 5.05 3.72
N GLU A 164 0.42 3.84 3.28
CA GLU A 164 -0.95 3.34 3.05
C GLU A 164 -1.82 3.46 4.32
N TYR A 165 -1.26 3.15 5.49
CA TYR A 165 -2.01 3.23 6.74
C TYR A 165 -2.48 4.66 7.03
N ASP A 166 -1.63 5.65 6.81
CA ASP A 166 -1.96 7.06 7.06
C ASP A 166 -2.91 7.61 5.99
N VAL A 167 -2.75 7.20 4.73
CA VAL A 167 -3.75 7.49 3.67
C VAL A 167 -5.13 7.00 4.12
N ALA A 168 -5.25 5.72 4.51
CA ALA A 168 -6.53 5.11 4.82
C ALA A 168 -7.17 5.58 6.14
N THR A 169 -6.38 6.08 7.10
CA THR A 169 -6.87 6.39 8.46
C THR A 169 -6.86 7.87 8.81
N LYS A 170 -5.99 8.66 8.19
CA LYS A 170 -5.81 10.10 8.51
C LYS A 170 -6.33 11.01 7.41
N ILE A 171 -6.47 10.51 6.19
CA ILE A 171 -7.11 11.25 5.09
C ILE A 171 -8.59 10.87 5.01
N GLY A 172 -9.43 11.89 4.92
CA GLY A 172 -10.87 11.75 4.75
C GLY A 172 -11.22 11.67 3.26
N ASN A 173 -11.95 12.68 2.77
CA ASN A 173 -12.26 12.75 1.33
C ASN A 173 -11.01 13.16 0.53
N ILE A 174 -10.84 12.54 -0.63
CA ILE A 174 -9.81 12.88 -1.61
C ILE A 174 -10.53 13.22 -2.92
N ASP A 175 -10.42 14.47 -3.34
CA ASP A 175 -10.84 14.89 -4.68
C ASP A 175 -9.61 15.17 -5.54
N MET A 176 -9.73 15.01 -6.86
CA MET A 176 -8.65 15.31 -7.82
C MET A 176 -9.12 16.33 -8.85
N LEU A 177 -8.27 17.32 -9.14
CA LEU A 177 -8.52 18.37 -10.11
C LEU A 177 -7.28 18.64 -10.97
N PRO A 178 -7.46 19.14 -12.20
CA PRO A 178 -6.32 19.60 -12.99
C PRO A 178 -5.61 20.77 -12.31
N TYR A 179 -4.28 20.73 -12.30
CA TYR A 179 -3.47 21.81 -11.74
C TYR A 179 -3.73 23.15 -12.45
N LYS A 180 -4.00 24.18 -11.64
CA LYS A 180 -4.03 25.59 -12.04
C LYS A 180 -3.39 26.42 -10.93
N GLU A 181 -2.45 27.28 -11.30
CA GLU A 181 -1.70 28.11 -10.34
C GLU A 181 -2.66 28.92 -9.43
N SER A 182 -2.43 28.83 -8.12
CA SER A 182 -3.23 29.50 -7.09
C SER A 182 -2.38 29.72 -5.84
N PRO A 183 -2.53 30.86 -5.13
CA PRO A 183 -1.68 31.21 -3.99
C PRO A 183 -1.85 30.30 -2.76
N ASN A 184 -2.89 29.45 -2.74
CA ASN A 184 -3.20 28.59 -1.60
C ASN A 184 -2.73 27.13 -1.79
N LEU A 185 -2.14 26.81 -2.94
CA LEU A 185 -1.65 25.46 -3.22
C LEU A 185 -0.37 25.18 -2.44
N LYS A 186 -0.34 24.02 -1.77
CA LYS A 186 0.84 23.50 -1.09
C LYS A 186 1.47 22.38 -1.92
N PRO A 187 2.80 22.27 -2.02
CA PRO A 187 3.44 21.11 -2.63
C PRO A 187 3.14 19.86 -1.80
N ILE A 188 2.91 18.72 -2.46
CA ILE A 188 2.51 17.48 -1.77
C ILE A 188 3.52 17.03 -0.71
N ILE A 189 4.79 17.42 -0.84
CA ILE A 189 5.85 17.11 0.13
C ILE A 189 5.60 17.70 1.52
N GLU A 190 4.74 18.72 1.64
CA GLU A 190 4.36 19.30 2.93
C GLU A 190 3.31 18.44 3.68
N LEU A 191 2.67 17.49 2.99
CA LEU A 191 1.57 16.69 3.55
C LEU A 191 1.97 15.87 4.79
N PRO A 192 3.11 15.14 4.84
CA PRO A 192 3.50 14.37 6.02
C PRO A 192 3.57 15.25 7.29
N SER A 193 4.28 16.38 7.21
CA SER A 193 4.42 17.31 8.34
C SER A 193 3.10 17.95 8.74
N LEU A 194 2.21 18.16 7.77
CA LEU A 194 0.87 18.68 8.05
C LEU A 194 0.02 17.66 8.81
N ILE A 195 0.05 16.38 8.41
CA ILE A 195 -0.66 15.30 9.09
C ILE A 195 -0.18 15.19 10.53
N ASP A 196 1.14 15.14 10.76
CA ASP A 196 1.73 15.05 12.11
C ASP A 196 1.29 16.20 13.03
N LYS A 197 1.03 17.36 12.45
CA LYS A 197 0.58 18.55 13.19
C LYS A 197 -0.93 18.57 13.44
N GLU A 198 -1.73 18.22 12.44
CA GLU A 198 -3.18 18.46 12.45
C GLU A 198 -3.99 17.22 12.88
N VAL A 199 -3.43 16.02 12.74
CA VAL A 199 -4.04 14.72 13.08
C VAL A 199 -3.28 14.08 14.24
N THR A 200 -3.89 14.01 15.41
CA THR A 200 -3.28 13.44 16.62
C THR A 200 -4.10 12.26 17.13
N GLY A 201 -3.45 11.16 17.52
CA GLY A 201 -4.09 10.04 18.22
C GLY A 201 -4.43 8.82 17.35
N ILE A 202 -3.98 8.78 16.09
CA ILE A 202 -4.07 7.61 15.20
C ILE A 202 -2.65 7.12 14.93
N SER A 203 -2.27 6.03 15.58
CA SER A 203 -1.04 5.29 15.30
C SER A 203 -1.33 3.79 15.39
N LEU A 204 -0.61 3.00 14.61
CA LEU A 204 -0.47 1.55 14.83
C LEU A 204 0.10 1.28 16.23
#